data_AF-A0ABD6WG57-F1
#
_entry.id   AF-A0ABD6WG57-F1
#
_cell.length_a   1.000
_cell.length_b   1.000
_cell.length_c   1.000
_cell.angle_alpha   90.00
_cell.angle_beta   90.00
_cell.angle_gamma   90.00
#
_symmetry.space_group_name_H-M   'P 1'
#
loop_
_entity.id
_entity.type
_entity.pdbx_description
1 polymer ?
#
loop_
_entity_poly.entity_id
_entity_poly.type
_entity_poly.pdbx_seq_one_letter_code
_entity_poly.pdbx_strand_id
1 'polypeptide(L)'
;MVRTTQRLVIALSAAVLLAGCTAEATSPAAAPAEPTASTAPPAAGAESTPRPVPSVSTTPAPVEDVSGECVVQALDEGTLDGVDLERVRDRGSRAGATGTASTASDGAPASYLVAAGDISERIADRFCITSDYLSALNSVRRDGVDIDSLYGGDTLNLRPTTVLSVGDQNGRVLDNAEPDDLPAQTG
;
A
#
# COMPACT_ATOMS: atom_id res chain seq x y z
N MET A 1 -32.58 -36.57 -14.44
CA MET A 1 -33.63 -35.55 -14.66
C MET A 1 -34.24 -35.18 -13.33
N VAL A 2 -33.91 -34.02 -12.75
CA VAL A 2 -34.83 -33.10 -12.04
C VAL A 2 -34.13 -31.74 -12.08
N ARG A 3 -34.75 -30.75 -12.73
CA ARG A 3 -34.34 -29.34 -12.72
C ARG A 3 -35.21 -28.64 -11.68
N THR A 4 -34.62 -27.97 -10.70
CA THR A 4 -35.39 -27.12 -9.78
C THR A 4 -34.79 -25.72 -9.80
N THR A 5 -35.30 -24.91 -10.72
CA THR A 5 -35.15 -23.46 -10.77
C THR A 5 -35.97 -22.83 -9.63
N GLN A 6 -35.32 -22.13 -8.70
CA GLN A 6 -36.00 -21.23 -7.77
C GLN A 6 -35.69 -19.78 -8.15
N ARG A 7 -36.66 -19.17 -8.85
CA ARG A 7 -36.81 -17.71 -8.99
C ARG A 7 -37.71 -17.24 -7.85
N LEU A 8 -37.40 -16.12 -7.20
CA LEU A 8 -38.32 -15.14 -6.58
C LEU A 8 -37.49 -14.27 -5.60
N VAL A 9 -37.65 -12.97 -5.39
CA VAL A 9 -38.38 -11.85 -5.99
C VAL A 9 -37.74 -10.60 -5.37
N ILE A 10 -37.58 -9.55 -6.16
CA ILE A 10 -37.07 -8.23 -5.74
C ILE A 10 -38.13 -7.54 -4.87
N ALA A 11 -37.74 -7.07 -3.68
CA ALA A 11 -38.54 -6.12 -2.89
C ALA A 11 -37.79 -4.79 -2.78
N LEU A 12 -38.36 -3.79 -3.46
CA LEU A 12 -37.96 -2.40 -3.53
C LEU A 12 -38.50 -1.67 -2.29
N SER A 13 -37.63 -1.01 -1.51
CA SER A 13 -38.07 -0.10 -0.44
C SER A 13 -37.30 1.21 -0.52
N ALA A 14 -37.92 2.20 -1.14
CA ALA A 14 -37.50 3.60 -1.10
C ALA A 14 -38.21 4.32 0.06
N ALA A 15 -37.46 5.08 0.85
CA ALA A 15 -38.02 6.11 1.72
C ALA A 15 -37.09 7.34 1.72
N VAL A 16 -37.61 8.42 1.14
CA VAL A 16 -37.02 9.77 1.06
C VAL A 16 -37.49 10.58 2.26
N LEU A 17 -36.60 11.30 2.94
CA LEU A 17 -36.95 12.46 3.77
C LEU A 17 -35.92 13.58 3.57
N LEU A 18 -36.39 14.71 2.99
CA LEU A 18 -35.73 16.00 2.91
C LEU A 18 -36.15 16.90 4.10
N ALA A 19 -35.22 17.66 4.67
CA ALA A 19 -35.35 19.05 5.19
C ALA A 19 -34.08 19.40 6.00
N GLY A 20 -33.26 20.40 5.62
CA GLY A 20 -33.31 21.79 6.12
C GLY A 20 -32.59 21.93 7.48
N CYS A 21 -31.61 22.79 7.75
CA CYS A 21 -31.49 24.22 7.44
C CYS A 21 -30.03 24.70 7.51
N THR A 22 -29.67 25.60 6.60
CA THR A 22 -28.53 26.53 6.70
C THR A 22 -28.83 27.63 7.72
N ALA A 23 -27.85 27.97 8.57
CA ALA A 23 -27.88 29.22 9.34
C ALA A 23 -26.55 29.96 9.14
N GLU A 24 -26.60 31.02 8.34
CA GLU A 24 -25.59 32.06 8.20
C GLU A 24 -26.06 33.26 9.03
N ALA A 25 -25.18 33.87 9.83
CA ALA A 25 -25.46 35.14 10.47
C ALA A 25 -24.19 36.01 10.53
N THR A 26 -24.25 37.01 9.68
CA THR A 26 -23.41 38.19 9.46
C THR A 26 -23.06 39.01 10.72
N SER A 27 -21.85 39.56 10.71
CA SER A 27 -21.25 40.54 11.61
C SER A 27 -21.88 41.95 11.50
N PRO A 28 -21.75 42.84 12.50
CA PRO A 28 -21.13 44.15 12.25
C PRO A 28 -20.22 44.60 13.42
N ALA A 29 -18.97 45.07 13.22
CA ALA A 29 -18.46 46.33 12.64
C ALA A 29 -18.26 47.49 13.64
N ALA A 30 -17.01 48.03 13.64
CA ALA A 30 -16.53 49.39 14.01
C ALA A 30 -16.45 49.79 15.50
N ALA A 31 -15.49 50.57 16.05
CA ALA A 31 -14.19 51.21 15.72
C ALA A 31 -13.79 52.06 17.01
N PRO A 32 -12.82 53.00 17.07
CA PRO A 32 -11.38 53.07 16.70
C PRO A 32 -10.45 53.61 17.84
N ALA A 33 -9.14 53.72 17.53
CA ALA A 33 -8.15 54.77 17.93
C ALA A 33 -6.86 54.35 18.70
N GLU A 34 -5.73 54.54 18.03
CA GLU A 34 -4.33 54.70 18.49
C GLU A 34 -4.15 55.94 19.41
N PRO A 35 -3.03 56.21 20.18
CA PRO A 35 -1.63 56.18 19.68
C PRO A 35 -0.42 56.00 20.67
N THR A 36 0.78 55.95 20.08
CA THR A 36 2.09 56.55 20.51
C THR A 36 3.25 55.67 21.02
N ALA A 37 4.28 55.61 20.15
CA ALA A 37 5.75 55.70 20.33
C ALA A 37 6.57 54.81 21.30
N SER A 38 7.50 54.07 20.66
CA SER A 38 8.98 54.05 20.83
C SER A 38 9.61 53.81 22.21
N THR A 39 10.31 52.67 22.35
CA THR A 39 11.68 52.58 22.91
C THR A 39 12.30 51.22 22.51
N ALA A 40 13.57 51.21 22.10
CA ALA A 40 14.46 50.05 21.94
C ALA A 40 15.75 50.33 22.75
N PRO A 41 16.75 49.41 22.90
CA PRO A 41 16.82 47.93 23.05
C PRO A 41 17.63 47.60 24.37
N PRO A 42 18.39 46.49 24.61
CA PRO A 42 18.73 45.28 23.83
C PRO A 42 18.74 43.93 24.60
N ALA A 43 18.90 42.80 23.89
CA ALA A 43 19.90 41.75 24.17
C ALA A 43 19.70 40.47 23.31
N ALA A 44 20.77 40.11 22.59
CA ALA A 44 21.30 38.78 22.32
C ALA A 44 20.34 37.59 22.07
N GLY A 45 20.36 37.08 20.84
CA GLY A 45 19.91 35.72 20.48
C GLY A 45 20.73 35.22 19.30
N ALA A 46 21.38 34.06 19.49
CA ALA A 46 22.48 33.54 18.69
C ALA A 46 22.19 33.34 17.20
N GLU A 47 23.14 33.79 16.37
CA GLU A 47 23.30 33.38 14.98
C GLU A 47 23.76 31.91 14.95
N SER A 48 22.83 30.98 14.67
CA SER A 48 23.18 29.58 14.40
C SER A 48 23.51 29.42 12.93
N THR A 49 24.81 29.36 12.61
CA THR A 49 25.27 28.96 11.28
C THR A 49 24.95 27.46 11.08
N PRO A 50 24.34 27.04 9.95
CA PRO A 50 24.11 25.61 9.69
C PRO A 50 25.44 24.89 9.46
N ARG A 51 25.67 23.79 10.18
CA ARG A 51 26.80 22.88 9.94
C ARG A 51 26.60 22.19 8.58
N PRO A 52 27.62 22.08 7.71
CA PRO A 52 27.50 21.34 6.46
C PRO A 52 27.34 19.85 6.77
N VAL A 53 26.20 19.28 6.39
CA VAL A 53 25.96 17.84 6.33
C VAL A 53 26.49 17.31 5.00
N PRO A 54 27.39 16.30 4.98
CA PRO A 54 27.82 15.68 3.74
C PRO A 54 26.63 14.97 3.09
N SER A 55 26.18 15.50 1.95
CA SER A 55 25.15 14.86 1.12
C SER A 55 25.80 13.77 0.30
N VAL A 56 25.69 12.52 0.74
CA VAL A 56 26.00 11.35 -0.11
C VAL A 56 24.81 11.10 -1.03
N SER A 57 24.87 11.62 -2.25
CA SER A 57 23.96 11.23 -3.33
C SER A 57 24.38 9.86 -3.86
N THR A 58 23.85 8.79 -3.28
CA THR A 58 23.90 7.47 -3.93
C THR A 58 22.77 7.42 -4.96
N THR A 59 23.07 7.87 -6.18
CA THR A 59 22.22 7.57 -7.34
C THR A 59 22.34 6.06 -7.59
N PRO A 60 21.26 5.27 -7.47
CA PRO A 60 21.32 3.85 -7.81
C PRO A 60 21.68 3.71 -9.28
N ALA A 61 22.64 2.83 -9.59
CA ALA A 61 22.93 2.49 -10.98
C ALA A 61 21.68 1.89 -11.64
N PRO A 62 21.37 2.25 -12.90
CA PRO A 62 20.28 1.60 -13.63
C PRO A 62 20.60 0.11 -13.73
N VAL A 63 19.69 -0.73 -13.26
CA VAL A 63 19.74 -2.16 -13.54
C VAL A 63 19.52 -2.33 -15.05
N GLU A 64 20.47 -2.99 -15.71
CA GLU A 64 20.36 -3.36 -17.13
C GLU A 64 19.02 -4.08 -17.35
N ASP A 65 18.26 -3.61 -18.34
CA ASP A 65 16.98 -4.18 -18.74
C ASP A 65 17.22 -5.62 -19.23
N VAL A 66 17.04 -6.58 -18.34
CA VAL A 66 16.79 -7.98 -18.71
C VAL A 66 15.45 -7.98 -19.44
N SER A 67 15.49 -7.66 -20.72
CA SER A 67 14.35 -7.50 -21.64
C SER A 67 13.63 -8.81 -22.00
N GLY A 68 13.89 -9.91 -21.28
CA GLY A 68 13.16 -11.17 -21.42
C GLY A 68 11.95 -11.24 -20.49
N GLU A 69 10.84 -11.80 -20.95
CA GLU A 69 9.70 -12.13 -20.08
C GLU A 69 10.14 -13.05 -18.94
N CYS A 70 9.50 -12.92 -17.77
CA CYS A 70 9.86 -13.81 -16.67
C CYS A 70 9.22 -15.18 -16.83
N VAL A 71 10.00 -16.23 -16.57
CA VAL A 71 9.45 -17.57 -16.39
C VAL A 71 9.23 -17.78 -14.89
N VAL A 72 7.96 -17.77 -14.49
CA VAL A 72 7.54 -18.13 -13.13
C VAL A 72 8.01 -19.54 -12.81
N GLN A 73 8.49 -19.74 -11.59
CA GLN A 73 8.96 -21.03 -11.11
C GLN A 73 8.14 -21.44 -9.90
N ALA A 74 7.23 -22.40 -10.08
CA ALA A 74 6.58 -23.08 -8.99
C ALA A 74 7.61 -23.88 -8.18
N LEU A 75 7.34 -24.02 -6.89
CA LEU A 75 8.10 -24.78 -5.92
C LEU A 75 7.29 -26.02 -5.58
N ASP A 76 7.93 -27.20 -5.61
CA ASP A 76 7.33 -28.46 -5.18
C ASP A 76 7.27 -28.57 -3.64
N GLU A 77 6.87 -27.47 -2.97
CA GLU A 77 6.94 -27.29 -1.51
C GLU A 77 5.56 -27.12 -0.85
N GLY A 78 4.49 -27.03 -1.65
CA GLY A 78 3.11 -26.90 -1.18
C GLY A 78 2.34 -25.83 -1.94
N THR A 79 1.20 -25.44 -1.37
CA THR A 79 0.30 -24.41 -1.89
C THR A 79 0.07 -23.31 -0.84
N LEU A 80 -0.50 -22.18 -1.25
CA LEU A 80 -1.06 -21.14 -0.41
C LEU A 80 -2.41 -20.75 -1.01
N ASP A 81 -3.50 -20.97 -0.29
CA ASP A 81 -4.87 -20.79 -0.79
C ASP A 81 -5.14 -21.57 -2.10
N GLY A 82 -4.57 -22.78 -2.19
CA GLY A 82 -4.64 -23.61 -3.40
C GLY A 82 -3.78 -23.15 -4.58
N VAL A 83 -2.99 -22.09 -4.44
CA VAL A 83 -2.01 -21.63 -5.45
C VAL A 83 -0.65 -22.24 -5.16
N ASP A 84 0.02 -22.83 -6.15
CA ASP A 84 1.38 -23.38 -5.98
C ASP A 84 2.34 -22.30 -5.46
N LEU A 85 3.20 -22.65 -4.50
CA LEU A 85 4.19 -21.69 -4.00
C LEU A 85 5.17 -21.33 -5.13
N GLU A 86 5.49 -20.04 -5.29
CA GLU A 86 6.38 -19.60 -6.36
C GLU A 86 7.67 -18.95 -5.83
N ARG A 87 8.76 -19.10 -6.59
CA ARG A 87 10.04 -18.45 -6.31
C ARG A 87 9.99 -16.96 -6.67
N VAL A 88 9.84 -16.13 -5.65
CA VAL A 88 9.91 -14.66 -5.76
C VAL A 88 11.32 -14.18 -6.11
N ARG A 89 11.47 -13.39 -7.17
CA ARG A 89 12.75 -12.82 -7.64
C ARG A 89 12.55 -11.38 -8.07
N ASP A 90 13.17 -10.43 -7.37
CA ASP A 90 13.12 -9.02 -7.79
C ASP A 90 13.96 -8.81 -9.05
N ARG A 91 13.29 -8.41 -10.14
CA ARG A 91 13.91 -8.06 -11.42
C ARG A 91 14.25 -6.57 -11.55
N GLY A 92 14.04 -5.82 -10.48
CA GLY A 92 14.30 -4.39 -10.41
C GLY A 92 13.09 -3.53 -10.75
N SER A 93 13.21 -2.25 -10.42
CA SER A 93 12.18 -1.24 -10.66
C SER A 93 11.86 -1.10 -12.14
N ARG A 94 10.57 -0.98 -12.46
CA ARG A 94 10.07 -0.89 -13.84
C ARG A 94 8.75 -0.14 -13.94
N ALA A 95 8.33 0.18 -15.17
CA ALA A 95 7.11 0.95 -15.41
C ALA A 95 5.87 0.24 -14.84
N GLY A 96 5.21 0.92 -13.89
CA GLY A 96 4.06 0.39 -13.13
C GLY A 96 4.44 -0.44 -11.90
N ALA A 97 5.72 -0.54 -11.54
CA ALA A 97 6.20 -1.20 -10.32
C ALA A 97 7.46 -0.52 -9.79
N THR A 98 7.29 0.75 -9.46
CA THR A 98 8.36 1.69 -9.08
C THR A 98 8.61 1.80 -7.58
N GLY A 99 7.72 1.24 -6.76
CA GLY A 99 7.86 1.11 -5.32
C GLY A 99 9.14 0.43 -4.84
N THR A 100 9.32 0.47 -3.52
CA THR A 100 10.56 0.03 -2.87
C THR A 100 10.43 -1.41 -2.40
N ALA A 101 11.31 -2.30 -2.87
CA ALA A 101 11.42 -3.65 -2.35
C ALA A 101 12.34 -3.66 -1.13
N SER A 102 12.00 -4.48 -0.13
CA SER A 102 12.90 -4.83 0.97
C SER A 102 13.37 -6.29 0.81
N THR A 103 14.54 -6.60 1.35
CA THR A 103 15.10 -7.95 1.35
C THR A 103 15.18 -8.48 2.77
N ALA A 104 14.89 -9.77 2.93
CA ALA A 104 15.12 -10.49 4.18
C ALA A 104 16.62 -10.79 4.37
N SER A 105 16.96 -11.34 5.55
CA SER A 105 18.34 -11.73 5.89
C SER A 105 18.91 -12.84 5.00
N ASP A 106 18.05 -13.65 4.38
CA ASP A 106 18.40 -14.67 3.39
C ASP A 106 18.60 -14.09 1.97
N GLY A 107 18.42 -12.79 1.80
CA GLY A 107 18.55 -12.09 0.53
C GLY A 107 17.32 -12.20 -0.39
N ALA A 108 16.28 -12.94 0.00
CA ALA A 108 15.03 -13.00 -0.76
C ALA A 108 14.20 -11.71 -0.59
N PRO A 109 13.38 -11.34 -1.58
CA PRO A 109 12.40 -10.26 -1.42
C PRO A 109 11.48 -10.53 -0.23
N ALA A 110 11.31 -9.55 0.65
CA ALA A 110 10.53 -9.69 1.88
C ALA A 110 9.20 -8.94 1.81
N SER A 111 9.26 -7.66 1.42
CA SER A 111 8.08 -6.84 1.25
C SER A 111 8.26 -5.82 0.13
N TYR A 112 7.15 -5.23 -0.29
CA TYR A 112 7.12 -4.17 -1.28
C TYR A 112 6.30 -3.00 -0.78
N LEU A 113 6.90 -1.81 -0.71
CA LEU A 113 6.19 -0.56 -0.46
C LEU A 113 5.71 0.03 -1.78
N VAL A 114 4.41 -0.02 -2.01
CA VAL A 114 3.74 0.43 -3.23
C VAL A 114 3.94 1.93 -3.44
N ALA A 115 4.41 2.33 -4.62
CA ALA A 115 4.42 3.73 -5.02
C ALA A 115 3.08 4.13 -5.65
N ALA A 116 2.75 5.43 -5.61
CA ALA A 116 1.56 5.94 -6.26
C ALA A 116 1.61 5.67 -7.78
N GLY A 117 0.59 5.01 -8.32
CA GLY A 117 0.49 4.65 -9.74
C GLY A 117 1.14 3.32 -10.11
N ASP A 118 1.64 2.55 -9.13
CA ASP A 118 1.98 1.15 -9.36
C ASP A 118 0.72 0.32 -9.65
N ILE A 119 0.91 -0.79 -10.37
CA ILE A 119 -0.15 -1.67 -10.88
C ILE A 119 0.19 -3.10 -10.46
N SER A 120 -0.77 -3.83 -9.89
CA SER A 120 -0.60 -5.17 -9.33
C SER A 120 0.09 -6.14 -10.29
N GLU A 121 -0.32 -6.20 -11.55
CA GLU A 121 0.28 -7.14 -12.52
C GLU A 121 1.72 -6.76 -12.88
N ARG A 122 2.05 -5.46 -12.85
CA ARG A 122 3.44 -5.01 -13.09
C ARG A 122 4.33 -5.28 -11.89
N ILE A 123 3.78 -5.25 -10.68
CA ILE A 123 4.46 -5.65 -9.45
C ILE A 123 4.72 -7.16 -9.48
N ALA A 124 3.71 -7.97 -9.80
CA ALA A 124 3.86 -9.42 -9.93
C ALA A 124 4.95 -9.79 -10.96
N ASP A 125 4.93 -9.17 -12.15
CA ASP A 125 5.96 -9.38 -13.18
C ASP A 125 7.35 -8.89 -12.73
N ARG A 126 7.44 -7.77 -11.98
CA ARG A 126 8.71 -7.34 -11.36
C ARG A 126 9.28 -8.43 -10.44
N PHE A 127 8.44 -9.08 -9.65
CA PHE A 127 8.87 -10.13 -8.72
C PHE A 127 8.85 -11.54 -9.32
N CYS A 128 8.60 -11.65 -10.62
CA CYS A 128 8.54 -12.91 -11.35
C CYS A 128 7.59 -13.94 -10.73
N ILE A 129 6.41 -13.48 -10.36
CA ILE A 129 5.33 -14.31 -9.82
C ILE A 129 4.03 -14.03 -10.55
N THR A 130 3.05 -14.92 -10.40
CA THR A 130 1.70 -14.69 -10.88
C THR A 130 0.97 -13.66 -10.00
N SER A 131 -0.01 -12.97 -10.59
CA SER A 131 -0.92 -12.08 -9.83
C SER A 131 -1.72 -12.87 -8.78
N ASP A 132 -2.09 -14.11 -9.10
CA ASP A 132 -2.81 -15.02 -8.18
C ASP A 132 -1.97 -15.31 -6.94
N TYR A 133 -0.68 -15.63 -7.11
CA TYR A 133 0.21 -15.86 -5.97
C TYR A 133 0.46 -14.58 -5.17
N LEU A 134 0.61 -13.42 -5.83
CA LEU A 134 0.70 -12.14 -5.13
C LEU A 134 -0.57 -11.83 -4.31
N SER A 135 -1.74 -12.15 -4.85
CA SER A 135 -3.03 -12.03 -4.15
C SER A 135 -3.07 -12.94 -2.93
N ALA A 136 -2.73 -14.23 -3.09
CA ALA A 136 -2.70 -15.21 -2.02
C ALA A 136 -1.76 -14.81 -0.87
N LEU A 137 -0.58 -14.25 -1.19
CA LEU A 137 0.38 -13.73 -0.21
C LEU A 137 -0.15 -12.58 0.66
N ASN A 138 -1.17 -11.85 0.18
CA ASN A 138 -1.66 -10.61 0.79
C ASN A 138 -3.13 -10.68 1.21
N SER A 139 -3.82 -11.81 0.99
CA SER A 139 -5.26 -11.97 1.20
C SER A 139 -5.72 -11.57 2.60
N VAL A 140 -4.98 -11.95 3.64
CA VAL A 140 -5.31 -11.61 5.03
C VAL A 140 -5.21 -10.11 5.34
N ARG A 141 -4.49 -9.34 4.51
CA ARG A 141 -4.27 -7.90 4.66
C ARG A 141 -5.14 -7.07 3.71
N ARG A 142 -6.07 -7.67 2.96
CA ARG A 142 -6.89 -6.99 1.94
C ARG A 142 -8.38 -7.20 2.21
N ASP A 143 -9.23 -6.23 1.94
CA ASP A 143 -10.66 -6.23 2.30
C ASP A 143 -11.56 -7.18 1.49
N GLY A 144 -11.04 -8.35 1.10
CA GLY A 144 -11.77 -9.40 0.39
C GLY A 144 -11.90 -9.18 -1.11
N VAL A 145 -11.19 -8.19 -1.66
CA VAL A 145 -11.04 -7.94 -3.09
C VAL A 145 -9.60 -8.14 -3.51
N ASP A 146 -9.46 -8.65 -4.73
CA ASP A 146 -8.21 -8.94 -5.41
C ASP A 146 -7.15 -7.84 -5.26
N ILE A 147 -5.89 -8.21 -5.45
CA ILE A 147 -4.72 -7.34 -5.28
C ILE A 147 -4.74 -6.04 -6.12
N ASP A 148 -5.70 -5.88 -7.04
CA ASP A 148 -5.83 -4.74 -7.94
C ASP A 148 -6.18 -3.42 -7.24
N SER A 149 -6.74 -3.47 -6.03
CA SER A 149 -7.00 -2.27 -5.22
C SER A 149 -5.77 -1.86 -4.41
N LEU A 150 -4.79 -1.26 -5.10
CA LEU A 150 -3.56 -0.75 -4.49
C LEU A 150 -3.65 0.73 -4.13
N TYR A 151 -3.16 1.07 -2.94
CA TYR A 151 -2.90 2.45 -2.54
C TYR A 151 -1.40 2.69 -2.49
N GLY A 152 -0.98 3.88 -2.93
CA GLY A 152 0.39 4.33 -2.69
C GLY A 152 0.66 4.36 -1.19
N GLY A 153 1.71 3.67 -0.74
CA GLY A 153 2.04 3.47 0.66
C GLY A 153 1.65 2.11 1.22
N ASP A 154 0.91 1.27 0.49
CA ASP A 154 0.64 -0.10 0.92
C ASP A 154 1.94 -0.88 1.09
N THR A 155 2.05 -1.63 2.19
CA THR A 155 3.03 -2.70 2.30
C THR A 155 2.41 -3.99 1.75
N LEU A 156 3.03 -4.57 0.71
CA LEU A 156 2.75 -5.92 0.25
C LEU A 156 3.73 -6.90 0.88
N ASN A 157 3.23 -8.04 1.33
CA ASN A 157 4.00 -9.21 1.68
C ASN A 157 4.49 -9.93 0.41
N LEU A 158 5.74 -10.39 0.44
CA LEU A 158 6.36 -11.18 -0.64
C LEU A 158 6.83 -12.56 -0.15
N ARG A 159 6.45 -12.99 1.06
CA ARG A 159 6.88 -14.30 1.60
C ARG A 159 5.71 -15.13 2.11
N PRO A 160 5.65 -16.43 1.76
CA PRO A 160 4.59 -17.30 2.25
C PRO A 160 4.65 -17.54 3.78
N THR A 161 5.79 -17.29 4.42
CA THR A 161 5.97 -17.46 5.86
C THR A 161 5.65 -16.21 6.69
N THR A 162 5.24 -15.11 6.08
CA THR A 162 4.90 -13.85 6.78
C THR A 162 3.56 -13.27 6.35
N VAL A 163 2.68 -14.09 5.79
CA VAL A 163 1.31 -13.72 5.39
C VAL A 163 0.56 -13.11 6.58
N LEU A 164 0.68 -13.70 7.77
CA LEU A 164 -0.03 -13.23 8.97
C LEU A 164 0.63 -12.04 9.67
N SER A 165 1.81 -11.58 9.27
CA SER A 165 2.57 -10.55 10.01
C SER A 165 2.98 -9.33 9.17
N VAL A 166 3.06 -9.46 7.85
CA VAL A 166 3.50 -8.40 6.94
C VAL A 166 2.34 -7.91 6.09
N GLY A 167 2.24 -6.59 5.97
CA GLY A 167 1.37 -5.94 5.01
C GLY A 167 0.28 -5.10 5.66
N ASP A 168 -0.18 -4.10 4.91
CA ASP A 168 -1.26 -3.19 5.27
C ASP A 168 -1.97 -2.72 4.00
N GLN A 169 -3.19 -2.23 4.15
CA GLN A 169 -3.96 -1.60 3.07
C GLN A 169 -4.34 -0.19 3.52
N ASN A 170 -3.84 0.81 2.81
CA ASN A 170 -4.04 2.22 3.07
C ASN A 170 -3.70 2.59 4.53
N GLY A 171 -2.58 2.06 5.04
CA GLY A 171 -2.11 2.26 6.41
C GLY A 171 -2.90 1.50 7.48
N ARG A 172 -3.85 0.63 7.09
CA ARG A 172 -4.63 -0.21 8.00
C ARG A 172 -4.14 -1.65 7.91
N VAL A 173 -3.75 -2.19 9.06
CA VAL A 173 -3.54 -3.63 9.20
C VAL A 173 -4.91 -4.30 9.31
N LEU A 174 -5.21 -5.16 8.34
CA LEU A 174 -6.36 -6.06 8.37
C LEU A 174 -5.88 -7.45 8.82
N ASP A 175 -6.76 -8.18 9.49
CA ASP A 175 -6.52 -9.54 9.97
C ASP A 175 -7.73 -10.40 9.59
N ASN A 176 -7.89 -10.66 8.29
CA ASN A 176 -8.99 -11.49 7.80
C ASN A 176 -8.77 -12.98 8.14
N ALA A 177 -9.72 -13.82 7.71
CA ALA A 177 -9.60 -15.26 7.84
C ALA A 177 -8.29 -15.76 7.21
N GLU A 178 -7.64 -16.69 7.90
CA GLU A 178 -6.44 -17.38 7.41
C GLU A 178 -6.77 -18.15 6.12
N PRO A 179 -5.92 -18.09 5.08
CA PRO A 179 -6.14 -18.87 3.86
C PRO A 179 -5.92 -20.36 4.12
N ASP A 180 -6.51 -21.18 3.27
CA ASP A 180 -6.24 -22.62 3.28
C ASP A 180 -4.78 -22.90 2.87
N ASP A 181 -4.26 -24.07 3.25
CA ASP A 181 -2.88 -24.51 2.96
C ASP A 181 -1.77 -23.56 3.42
N LEU A 182 -2.02 -22.65 4.38
CA LEU A 182 -1.03 -21.67 4.82
C LEU A 182 0.28 -22.34 5.34
N PRO A 183 1.46 -22.01 4.75
CA PRO A 183 2.73 -22.49 5.28
C PRO A 183 3.02 -22.00 6.70
N ALA A 184 3.96 -22.64 7.40
CA ALA A 184 4.32 -22.24 8.76
C ALA A 184 4.79 -20.77 8.82
N GLN A 185 4.18 -19.98 9.70
CA GLN A 185 4.44 -18.55 9.82
C GLN A 185 5.61 -18.24 10.77
N THR A 186 6.38 -17.21 10.44
CA THR A 186 7.49 -16.66 11.24
C THR A 186 7.13 -15.24 11.68
N GLY A 187 7.12 -15.01 12.99
CA GLY A 187 6.86 -13.70 13.62
C GLY A 187 8.11 -12.85 13.80
#